data_AF-A0A9R1C4E8-F1
#
_entry.id   AF-A0A9R1C4E8-F1
#
_cell.length_a   1.000
_cell.length_b   1.000
_cell.length_c   1.000
_cell.angle_alpha   90.00
_cell.angle_beta   90.00
_cell.angle_gamma   90.00
#
_symmetry.space_group_name_H-M   'P 1'
#
loop_
_entity.id
_entity.type
_entity.pdbx_description
1 polymer ?
#
loop_
_entity_poly.entity_id
_entity_poly.type
_entity_poly.pdbx_seq_one_letter_code
_entity_poly.pdbx_strand_id
1 'polypeptide(L)'
;MASRGEVKRRNKDSELDCRALKLSTCKIKKVGIGGPLINFGGNLVGMNFYDGHEETPFLPRSKVVDVLKKKIGLALSSERGLNQPEEIQGGWKENRWPVPTPYWYHGVLEVDRWILPDVHGRNLQ
;
A
#
# COMPACT_ATOMS: atom_id res chain seq x y z
N MET A 1 11.85 -1.37 8.67
CA MET A 1 12.93 -2.26 8.20
C MET A 1 12.57 -2.74 6.80
N ALA A 2 13.44 -2.54 5.82
CA ALA A 2 13.22 -2.98 4.43
C ALA A 2 13.97 -4.28 4.16
N SER A 3 13.45 -5.13 3.28
CA SER A 3 14.11 -6.35 2.83
C SER A 3 14.48 -6.24 1.35
N ARG A 4 15.56 -6.93 0.97
CA ARG A 4 16.06 -6.99 -0.41
C ARG A 4 15.86 -8.39 -0.95
N GLY A 5 15.46 -8.48 -2.21
CA GLY A 5 15.16 -9.75 -2.85
C GLY A 5 14.87 -9.59 -4.34
N GLU A 6 14.37 -10.65 -4.93
CA GLU A 6 14.10 -10.77 -6.36
C GLU A 6 12.63 -11.09 -6.59
N VAL A 7 12.12 -10.70 -7.76
CA VAL A 7 10.76 -11.08 -8.19
C VAL A 7 10.81 -12.48 -8.78
N LYS A 8 9.97 -13.36 -8.25
CA LYS A 8 9.80 -14.73 -8.74
C LYS A 8 8.54 -14.86 -9.58
N ARG A 9 8.54 -15.89 -10.44
CA ARG A 9 7.31 -16.34 -11.10
C ARG A 9 6.42 -17.00 -10.06
N ARG A 10 5.11 -16.86 -10.25
CA ARG A 10 4.11 -17.43 -9.35
C ARG A 10 4.18 -18.96 -9.44
N ASN A 11 4.39 -19.63 -8.30
CA ASN A 11 4.16 -21.07 -8.18
C ASN A 11 2.68 -21.35 -7.86
N LYS A 12 2.23 -22.58 -8.08
CA LYS A 12 0.83 -22.99 -7.86
C LYS A 12 0.38 -22.95 -6.39
N ASP A 13 1.33 -22.81 -5.46
CA ASP A 13 1.14 -23.02 -4.03
C ASP A 13 0.83 -21.74 -3.22
N SER A 14 0.40 -20.65 -3.87
CA SER A 14 -0.01 -19.44 -3.12
C SER A 14 -1.41 -19.63 -2.54
N GLU A 15 -1.57 -19.46 -1.22
CA GLU A 15 -2.86 -19.50 -0.51
C GLU A 15 -3.88 -18.46 -1.06
N LEU A 16 -3.38 -17.41 -1.71
CA LEU A 16 -4.20 -16.35 -2.29
C LEU A 16 -4.69 -16.68 -3.71
N ASP A 17 -6.02 -16.76 -3.87
CA ASP A 17 -6.71 -17.03 -5.15
C ASP A 17 -6.52 -15.97 -6.24
N CYS A 18 -5.93 -14.82 -5.91
CA CYS A 18 -5.77 -13.71 -6.84
C CYS A 18 -4.65 -13.96 -7.88
N ARG A 19 -5.01 -14.50 -9.05
CA ARG A 19 -4.10 -14.77 -10.19
C ARG A 19 -3.22 -13.58 -10.63
N ALA A 20 -3.59 -12.36 -10.27
CA ALA A 20 -2.85 -11.16 -10.58
C ALA A 20 -1.59 -10.96 -9.70
N LEU A 21 -1.48 -11.66 -8.57
CA LEU A 21 -0.34 -11.53 -7.66
C LEU A 21 0.92 -12.14 -8.26
N LYS A 22 2.06 -11.52 -7.98
CA LYS A 22 3.40 -12.05 -8.22
C LYS A 22 4.08 -12.32 -6.89
N LEU A 23 5.21 -13.03 -6.91
CA LEU A 23 5.95 -13.39 -5.71
C LEU A 23 7.29 -12.65 -5.67
N SER A 24 7.75 -12.34 -4.47
CA SER A 24 9.09 -11.80 -4.23
C SER A 24 9.76 -12.52 -3.07
N THR A 25 11.09 -12.57 -3.05
CA THR A 25 11.84 -13.07 -1.89
C THR A 25 12.02 -12.02 -0.79
N CYS A 26 11.49 -10.81 -0.99
CA CYS A 26 11.50 -9.74 0.00
C CYS A 26 10.56 -10.08 1.16
N LYS A 27 11.07 -10.75 2.20
CA LYS A 27 10.26 -11.12 3.37
C LYS A 27 9.67 -9.89 4.06
N ILE A 28 8.39 -9.99 4.42
CA ILE A 28 7.70 -9.02 5.25
C ILE A 28 7.09 -9.68 6.49
N LYS A 29 6.87 -8.88 7.53
CA LYS A 29 5.99 -9.23 8.65
C LYS A 29 4.56 -8.78 8.32
N LYS A 30 3.56 -9.21 9.10
CA LYS A 30 2.15 -8.74 8.95
C LYS A 30 2.01 -7.20 8.89
N VAL A 31 2.87 -6.46 9.58
CA VAL A 31 2.90 -4.98 9.54
C VAL A 31 3.32 -4.39 8.19
N GLY A 32 3.88 -5.19 7.27
CA GLY A 32 4.30 -4.78 5.93
C GLY A 32 3.21 -4.92 4.87
N ILE A 33 2.02 -5.43 5.22
CA ILE A 33 0.88 -5.52 4.30
C ILE A 33 0.49 -4.11 3.84
N GLY A 34 0.20 -3.96 2.55
CA GLY A 34 -0.11 -2.66 1.95
C GLY A 34 1.11 -1.76 1.74
N GLY A 35 2.28 -2.14 2.26
CA GLY A 35 3.53 -1.41 2.04
C GLY A 35 4.01 -1.50 0.58
N PRO A 36 4.77 -0.51 0.10
CA PRO A 36 5.27 -0.50 -1.27
C PRO A 36 6.42 -1.50 -1.45
N LEU A 37 6.43 -2.17 -2.60
CA LEU A 37 7.60 -2.88 -3.13
C LEU A 37 8.27 -1.98 -4.16
N ILE A 38 9.55 -1.66 -3.96
CA ILE A 38 10.30 -0.67 -4.74
C ILE A 38 11.55 -1.33 -5.33
N ASN A 39 11.90 -1.00 -6.57
CA ASN A 39 13.17 -1.45 -7.19
C ASN A 39 14.34 -0.54 -6.80
N PHE A 40 15.57 -0.92 -7.17
CA PHE A 40 16.77 -0.13 -6.86
C PHE A 40 16.79 1.27 -7.50
N GLY A 41 15.97 1.50 -8.54
CA GLY A 41 15.78 2.82 -9.15
C GLY A 41 14.71 3.68 -8.45
N GLY A 42 14.21 3.27 -7.28
CA GLY A 42 13.17 4.02 -6.55
C GLY A 42 11.76 3.92 -7.15
N ASN A 43 11.55 3.06 -8.14
CA ASN A 43 10.24 2.93 -8.78
C ASN A 43 9.36 1.90 -8.07
N LEU A 44 8.08 2.22 -7.93
CA LEU A 44 7.08 1.29 -7.41
C LEU A 44 6.93 0.08 -8.35
N VAL A 45 7.19 -1.10 -7.81
CA VAL A 45 6.98 -2.40 -8.46
C VAL A 45 5.58 -2.94 -8.15
N GLY A 46 5.11 -2.73 -6.92
CA GLY A 46 3.81 -3.21 -6.47
C GLY A 46 3.53 -2.95 -5.00
N MET A 47 2.54 -3.63 -4.46
CA MET A 47 2.08 -3.49 -3.07
C MET A 47 2.02 -4.86 -2.39
N ASN A 48 2.58 -4.97 -1.18
CA ASN A 48 2.80 -6.26 -0.53
C ASN A 48 1.53 -6.84 0.12
N PHE A 49 1.43 -8.16 0.08
CA PHE A 49 0.46 -9.00 0.80
C PHE A 49 1.22 -9.98 1.70
N TYR A 50 0.54 -10.54 2.68
CA TYR A 50 1.10 -11.52 3.60
C TYR A 50 0.20 -12.76 3.63
N ASP A 51 0.77 -13.92 3.33
CA ASP A 51 0.13 -15.23 3.42
C ASP A 51 0.91 -16.17 4.37
N GLY A 52 1.92 -15.66 5.08
CA GLY A 52 2.71 -16.47 6.01
C GLY A 52 3.72 -17.41 5.38
N HIS A 53 3.85 -17.42 4.05
CA HIS A 53 4.86 -18.21 3.35
C HIS A 53 6.24 -17.51 3.32
N GLU A 54 7.26 -18.27 2.90
CA GLU A 54 8.64 -17.79 2.76
C GLU A 54 8.78 -16.65 1.75
N GLU A 55 7.95 -16.67 0.71
CA GLU A 55 7.89 -15.64 -0.32
C GLU A 55 6.75 -14.67 -0.02
N THR A 56 6.91 -13.42 -0.42
CA THR A 56 5.91 -12.38 -0.20
C THR A 56 5.14 -12.14 -1.50
N PRO A 57 3.83 -12.44 -1.52
CA PRO A 57 2.98 -12.05 -2.62
C PRO A 57 2.85 -10.53 -2.71
N PHE A 58 2.77 -10.01 -3.92
CA PHE A 58 2.52 -8.60 -4.14
C PHE A 58 1.62 -8.37 -5.35
N LEU A 59 0.83 -7.31 -5.30
CA LEU A 59 0.04 -6.86 -6.44
C LEU A 59 0.90 -5.95 -7.33
N PRO A 60 1.10 -6.28 -8.62
CA PRO A 60 1.91 -5.46 -9.52
C PRO A 60 1.36 -4.05 -9.69
N ARG A 61 2.24 -3.07 -9.89
CA ARG A 61 1.91 -1.65 -10.10
C ARG A 61 0.81 -1.45 -11.15
N SER A 62 0.82 -2.17 -12.25
CA SER A 62 -0.21 -2.04 -13.30
C SER A 62 -1.61 -2.30 -12.76
N LYS A 63 -1.78 -3.32 -11.91
CA LYS A 63 -3.06 -3.65 -11.29
C LYS A 63 -3.47 -2.65 -10.22
N VAL A 64 -2.49 -2.14 -9.44
CA VAL A 64 -2.75 -1.05 -8.50
C VAL A 64 -3.30 0.18 -9.23
N VAL A 65 -2.64 0.58 -10.33
CA VAL A 65 -3.06 1.73 -11.15
C VAL A 65 -4.44 1.50 -11.77
N ASP A 66 -4.73 0.30 -12.29
CA ASP A 66 -6.04 -0.02 -12.86
C ASP A 66 -7.17 0.17 -11.83
N VAL A 67 -6.98 -0.30 -10.59
CA VAL A 67 -7.96 -0.17 -9.51
C VAL A 67 -8.14 1.29 -9.10
N LEU A 68 -7.04 2.03 -8.95
CA LEU A 68 -7.08 3.45 -8.59
C LEU A 68 -7.77 4.28 -9.66
N LYS A 69 -7.45 4.06 -10.95
CA LYS A 69 -8.12 4.75 -12.07
C LYS A 69 -9.62 4.51 -12.07
N LYS A 70 -10.06 3.26 -11.86
CA LYS A 70 -11.49 2.94 -11.76
C LYS A 70 -12.15 3.68 -10.60
N LYS A 71 -11.53 3.69 -9.42
CA LYS A 71 -12.09 4.38 -8.25
C LYS A 71 -12.14 5.90 -8.43
N ILE A 72 -11.11 6.52 -8.98
CA ILE A 72 -11.11 7.95 -9.30
C ILE A 72 -12.13 8.26 -10.39
N GLY A 73 -12.20 7.46 -11.45
CA GLY A 73 -13.21 7.63 -12.50
C GLY A 73 -14.65 7.46 -11.99
N LEU A 74 -14.87 6.55 -11.04
CA LEU A 74 -16.14 6.40 -10.32
C LEU A 74 -16.41 7.60 -9.41
N ALA A 75 -15.40 8.12 -8.70
CA ALA A 75 -15.53 9.32 -7.88
C ALA A 75 -15.89 10.55 -8.74
N LEU A 76 -15.20 10.77 -9.86
CA LEU A 76 -15.50 11.82 -10.83
C LEU A 76 -16.88 11.64 -11.48
N SER A 77 -17.35 10.39 -11.65
CA SER A 77 -18.70 10.11 -12.14
C SER A 77 -19.77 10.36 -11.07
N SER A 78 -19.42 10.15 -9.80
CA SER A 78 -20.27 10.36 -8.61
C SER A 78 -20.29 11.82 -8.14
N GLU A 79 -19.33 12.66 -8.55
CA GLU A 79 -19.31 14.10 -8.27
C GLU A 79 -20.47 14.86 -8.95
N ARG A 80 -21.20 14.23 -9.89
CA ARG A 80 -22.51 14.74 -10.36
C ARG A 80 -23.68 14.46 -9.40
N GLY A 81 -23.45 13.88 -8.22
CA GLY A 81 -24.50 13.52 -7.27
C GLY A 81 -24.09 13.53 -5.80
N LEU A 82 -23.09 14.32 -5.40
CA LEU A 82 -22.75 14.49 -3.98
C LEU A 82 -23.81 15.37 -3.31
N ASN A 83 -24.84 14.74 -2.75
CA ASN A 83 -25.61 15.21 -1.58
C ASN A 83 -26.42 14.05 -0.99
N GLN A 84 -25.80 12.92 -0.65
CA GLN A 84 -26.27 11.99 0.39
C GLN A 84 -25.27 10.84 0.59
N PRO A 85 -24.84 10.55 1.83
CA PRO A 85 -24.34 9.23 2.16
C PRO A 85 -25.53 8.28 2.17
N GLU A 86 -25.64 7.39 1.19
CA GLU A 86 -26.57 6.27 1.29
C GLU A 86 -26.09 5.35 2.43
N GLU A 87 -26.85 5.34 3.53
CA GLU A 87 -26.73 4.34 4.59
C GLU A 87 -27.01 2.95 4.01
N ILE A 88 -25.95 2.18 3.75
CA ILE A 88 -26.09 0.76 3.50
C ILE A 88 -26.35 0.09 4.85
N GLN A 89 -27.62 -0.10 5.18
CA GLN A 89 -28.06 -0.95 6.30
C GLN A 89 -27.72 -2.41 5.97
N GLY A 90 -26.56 -2.86 6.43
CA GLY A 90 -26.14 -4.25 6.32
C GLY A 90 -24.91 -4.47 7.18
N GLY A 91 -25.09 -5.08 8.35
CA GLY A 91 -24.05 -5.29 9.35
C GLY A 91 -22.90 -6.15 8.85
N TRP A 92 -21.83 -5.50 8.39
CA TRP A 92 -20.51 -6.09 8.35
C TRP A 92 -19.75 -5.52 9.55
N LYS A 93 -19.49 -6.36 10.55
CA LYS A 93 -18.46 -6.03 11.54
C LYS A 93 -17.16 -5.87 10.77
N GLU A 94 -16.85 -4.64 10.47
CA GLU A 94 -15.59 -4.26 9.90
C GLU A 94 -14.51 -4.71 10.88
N ASN A 95 -13.81 -5.78 10.51
CA ASN A 95 -12.50 -6.10 11.08
C ASN A 95 -11.48 -5.06 10.59
N ARG A 96 -11.83 -3.77 10.71
CA ARG A 96 -10.99 -2.62 10.41
C ARG A 96 -9.85 -2.68 11.41
N TRP A 97 -8.69 -3.13 10.94
CA TRP A 97 -7.46 -2.96 11.69
C TRP A 97 -7.33 -1.47 12.03
N PRO A 98 -7.14 -1.08 13.30
CA PRO A 98 -6.92 0.32 13.62
C PRO A 98 -5.63 0.75 12.90
N VAL A 99 -5.79 1.51 11.83
CA VAL A 99 -4.66 2.07 11.10
C VAL A 99 -4.05 3.11 12.02
N PRO A 100 -2.81 2.93 12.51
CA PRO A 100 -2.17 3.93 13.36
C PRO A 100 -2.09 5.26 12.61
N THR A 101 -2.11 6.37 13.36
CA THR A 101 -1.88 7.69 12.78
C THR A 101 -0.59 7.66 11.95
N PRO A 102 -0.61 8.05 10.67
CA PRO A 102 0.58 8.05 9.84
C PRO A 102 1.67 8.89 10.51
N TYR A 103 2.85 8.32 10.77
CA TYR A 103 4.00 9.06 11.26
C TYR A 103 5.23 8.67 10.45
N TRP A 104 6.04 9.67 10.09
CA TRP A 104 7.29 9.47 9.39
C TRP A 104 8.43 9.43 10.41
N TYR A 105 9.13 8.29 10.51
CA TYR A 105 10.29 8.13 11.38
C TYR A 105 11.57 8.14 10.53
N HIS A 106 12.29 9.26 10.55
CA HIS A 106 13.65 9.35 10.03
C HIS A 106 14.63 9.09 11.19
N GLY A 107 15.13 7.86 11.28
CA GLY A 107 16.06 7.42 12.34
C GLY A 107 17.47 8.01 12.29
N VAL A 108 17.65 9.22 11.75
CA VAL A 108 18.96 9.89 11.63
C VAL A 108 18.95 11.33 12.16
N LEU A 109 17.86 11.75 12.79
CA LEU A 109 17.76 13.06 13.43
C LEU A 109 17.02 12.89 14.75
N GLU A 110 17.77 12.60 15.82
CA GLU A 110 17.35 12.87 17.19
C GLU A 110 17.25 14.40 17.36
N VAL A 111 16.23 15.00 16.75
CA VAL A 111 15.87 16.39 17.02
C VAL A 111 14.57 16.31 17.80
N ASP A 112 14.68 16.72 19.07
CA ASP A 112 13.61 16.72 20.03
C ASP A 112 12.30 17.29 19.47
N ARG A 113 11.21 16.67 19.89
CA ARG A 113 9.80 16.79 19.48
C ARG A 113 9.20 18.21 19.48
N TRP A 114 9.97 19.27 19.68
CA TRP A 114 9.43 20.60 20.00
C TRP A 114 9.88 21.75 19.08
N ILE A 115 10.72 21.50 18.07
CA ILE A 115 11.01 22.52 17.07
C ILE A 115 10.96 21.90 15.67
N LEU A 116 9.76 21.85 15.08
CA LEU A 116 9.63 21.74 13.63
C LEU A 116 9.67 23.17 13.08
N PRO A 117 10.77 23.63 12.46
CA PRO A 117 10.70 24.85 11.65
C PRO A 117 9.72 24.60 10.50
N ASP A 118 8.98 25.64 10.11
CA ASP A 118 8.01 25.57 9.02
C ASP A 118 8.71 25.16 7.72
N VAL A 119 8.56 23.89 7.33
CA VAL A 119 9.25 23.33 6.17
C VAL A 119 8.41 23.66 4.94
N HIS A 120 8.70 24.79 4.31
CA HIS A 120 8.21 25.07 2.96
C HIS A 120 8.75 23.98 2.03
N GLY A 121 7.83 23.23 1.41
CA GLY A 121 8.17 22.15 0.49
C GLY A 121 9.11 22.62 -0.62
N ARG A 122 10.02 21.75 -1.05
CA ARG A 122 10.93 22.06 -2.16
C ARG A 122 10.12 22.29 -3.43
N ASN A 123 10.21 23.49 -3.99
CA ASN A 123 9.83 23.73 -5.38
C ASN A 123 10.74 22.88 -6.27
N LEU A 124 10.12 22.03 -7.08
CA LEU A 124 10.81 21.35 -8.17
C LEU A 124 11.11 22.40 -9.24
N GLN A 125 12.40 22.64 -9.50
CA GLN A 125 12.86 23.36 -10.69
C GLN A 125 12.62 22.52 -11.94
#